data_AF-A0A5D2LMQ0-F1
#
_entry.id   AF-A0A5D2LMQ0-F1
#
_cell.length_a   1.000
_cell.length_b   1.000
_cell.length_c   1.000
_cell.angle_alpha   90.00
_cell.angle_beta   90.00
_cell.angle_gamma   90.00
#
_symmetry.space_group_name_H-M   'P 1'
#
loop_
_entity.id
_entity.type
_entity.pdbx_description
1 polymer ?
#
loop_
_entity_poly.entity_id
_entity_poly.type
_entity_poly.pdbx_seq_one_letter_code
_entity_poly.pdbx_strand_id
1 'polypeptide(L)'
;MEFSLLAKAPELYFSYAHVMGFGVRLGGTKADASGNVVTKYYYYNKEVKHVDKWMNHKKRVQNPQDMSRNRCKVEALAKRRVRIQPSQMMSWFADLGCGFEKFSFRKKDLLNMLQIEVIKIAEIEDANAVIEYFEAKRTNDLGLYMKYATDKNNHLENLFRANSRNKIDYAYFGDVVAFDTTYNNKCYDLSLLVFVGKHDNFVWMLNEFLNCKSMKKPILVVTDGDRVIHFTLESVLLEVNHRICVWHILKNVVSHIHKVETLQAFKRCM
;
A
#
# COMPACT_ATOMS: atom_id res chain seq x y z
N MET A 1 -41.32 15.27 -0.49
CA MET A 1 -40.72 16.53 -0.02
C MET A 1 -40.71 17.46 -1.22
N GLU A 2 -41.47 18.54 -1.19
CA GLU A 2 -41.61 19.48 -2.31
C GLU A 2 -40.69 20.68 -2.08
N PHE A 3 -40.03 21.14 -3.15
CA PHE A 3 -39.12 22.28 -3.08
C PHE A 3 -39.62 23.36 -4.02
N SER A 4 -39.63 24.62 -3.57
CA SER A 4 -40.01 25.77 -4.40
C SER A 4 -38.95 26.15 -5.44
N LEU A 5 -37.69 25.72 -5.24
CA LEU A 5 -36.55 26.01 -6.11
C LEU A 5 -35.58 24.82 -6.13
N LEU A 6 -35.19 24.37 -7.33
CA LEU A 6 -34.24 23.26 -7.53
C LEU A 6 -32.89 23.51 -6.82
N ALA A 7 -32.49 24.78 -6.69
CA ALA A 7 -31.25 25.19 -6.04
C ALA A 7 -31.22 24.91 -4.52
N LYS A 8 -32.38 24.73 -3.88
CA LYS A 8 -32.47 24.45 -2.43
C LYS A 8 -32.41 22.96 -2.09
N ALA A 9 -32.62 22.08 -3.07
CA ALA A 9 -32.57 20.64 -2.84
C ALA A 9 -31.19 20.11 -2.39
N PRO A 10 -30.04 20.57 -2.93
CA PRO A 10 -28.73 20.11 -2.49
C PRO A 10 -28.46 20.43 -1.01
N GLU A 11 -28.74 21.66 -0.58
CA GLU A 11 -28.49 22.12 0.79
C GLU A 11 -29.22 21.22 1.81
N LEU A 12 -30.51 20.96 1.57
CA LEU A 12 -31.29 20.11 2.46
C LEU A 12 -30.79 18.66 2.52
N TYR A 13 -30.46 18.05 1.38
CA TYR A 13 -29.96 16.67 1.35
C TYR A 13 -28.57 16.54 1.98
N PHE A 14 -27.70 17.54 1.85
CA PHE A 14 -26.41 17.56 2.52
C PHE A 14 -26.56 17.77 4.04
N SER A 15 -27.43 18.70 4.47
CA SER A 15 -27.72 18.90 5.90
C SER A 15 -28.33 17.65 6.54
N TYR A 16 -29.29 17.01 5.89
CA TYR A 16 -29.88 15.74 6.36
C TYR A 16 -28.82 14.64 6.49
N ALA A 17 -27.97 14.47 5.48
CA ALA A 17 -26.90 13.48 5.48
C ALA A 17 -25.86 13.73 6.58
N HIS A 18 -25.54 15.00 6.83
CA HIS A 18 -24.66 15.42 7.91
C HIS A 18 -25.24 15.06 9.29
N VAL A 19 -26.51 15.38 9.53
CA VAL A 19 -27.22 15.02 10.78
C VAL A 19 -27.30 13.51 10.97
N MET A 20 -27.51 12.76 9.89
CA MET A 20 -27.64 11.30 9.92
C MET A 20 -26.31 10.54 9.81
N GLY A 21 -25.17 11.24 9.70
CA GLY A 21 -23.84 10.65 9.78
C GLY A 21 -23.40 9.84 8.57
N PHE A 22 -23.90 10.15 7.36
CA PHE A 22 -23.46 9.47 6.14
C PHE A 22 -23.09 10.47 5.04
N GLY A 23 -22.16 10.08 4.15
CA GLY A 23 -21.75 10.91 3.03
C GLY A 23 -22.73 10.81 1.85
N VAL A 24 -23.13 11.95 1.30
CA VAL A 24 -23.91 12.07 0.05
C VAL A 24 -23.05 12.69 -1.05
N ARG A 25 -23.23 12.22 -2.28
CA ARG A 25 -22.65 12.82 -3.48
C ARG A 25 -23.75 13.20 -4.46
N LEU A 26 -23.51 14.27 -5.19
CA LEU A 26 -24.32 14.65 -6.35
C LEU A 26 -24.02 13.69 -7.50
N GLY A 27 -25.08 13.11 -8.06
CA GLY A 27 -25.04 12.30 -9.26
C GLY A 27 -25.30 13.12 -10.52
N GLY A 28 -25.61 12.42 -11.61
CA GLY A 28 -26.02 13.05 -12.86
C GLY A 28 -27.37 13.78 -12.75
N THR A 29 -27.67 14.53 -13.79
CA THR A 29 -28.96 15.19 -14.02
C THR A 29 -29.57 14.69 -15.31
N LYS A 30 -30.90 14.53 -15.34
CA LYS A 30 -31.68 14.37 -16.57
C LYS A 30 -32.45 15.66 -16.83
N ALA A 31 -32.39 16.12 -18.07
CA ALA A 31 -33.17 17.24 -18.56
C ALA A 31 -34.23 16.77 -19.57
N ASP A 32 -35.30 17.53 -19.73
CA ASP A 32 -36.28 17.33 -20.79
C ASP A 32 -35.74 17.80 -22.15
N ALA A 33 -36.53 17.62 -23.21
CA ALA A 33 -36.17 18.03 -24.58
C ALA A 33 -35.98 19.55 -24.72
N SER A 34 -36.48 20.34 -23.78
CA SER A 34 -36.34 21.79 -23.72
C SER A 34 -35.14 22.24 -22.87
N GLY A 35 -34.39 21.30 -22.29
CA GLY A 35 -33.21 21.56 -21.47
C GLY A 35 -33.48 21.81 -19.99
N ASN A 36 -34.72 21.69 -19.52
CA ASN A 36 -35.06 21.87 -18.10
C ASN A 36 -34.72 20.62 -17.30
N VAL A 37 -34.05 20.78 -16.16
CA VAL A 37 -33.68 19.66 -15.29
C VAL A 37 -34.92 19.08 -14.61
N VAL A 38 -35.29 17.87 -15.00
CA VAL A 38 -36.45 17.12 -14.46
C VAL A 38 -36.04 16.11 -13.39
N THR A 39 -34.78 15.68 -13.35
CA THR A 39 -34.31 14.73 -12.31
C THR A 39 -32.86 14.99 -11.93
N LYS A 40 -32.57 14.93 -10.63
CA LYS A 40 -31.21 15.06 -10.07
C LYS A 40 -30.95 13.87 -9.15
N TYR A 41 -29.94 13.07 -9.45
CA TYR A 41 -29.63 11.88 -8.65
C TYR A 41 -28.72 12.25 -7.48
N TYR A 42 -28.98 11.66 -6.32
CA TYR A 42 -28.13 11.74 -5.13
C TYR A 42 -27.77 10.32 -4.70
N TYR A 43 -26.49 10.07 -4.46
CA TYR A 43 -26.02 8.76 -4.04
C TYR A 43 -25.42 8.86 -2.65
N TYR A 44 -25.78 7.95 -1.74
CA TYR A 44 -25.15 7.83 -0.43
C TYR A 44 -24.24 6.60 -0.39
N ASN A 45 -23.24 6.63 0.48
CA ASN A 45 -22.31 5.52 0.67
C ASN A 45 -22.79 4.62 1.81
N LYS A 46 -23.13 3.36 1.54
CA LYS A 46 -23.71 2.44 2.54
C LYS A 46 -22.70 1.92 3.58
N GLU A 47 -21.40 2.21 3.41
CA GLU A 47 -20.31 1.56 4.16
C GLU A 47 -19.69 2.36 5.32
N VAL A 48 -20.29 3.47 5.80
CA VAL A 48 -19.62 4.27 6.84
C VAL A 48 -20.55 4.59 8.02
N LYS A 49 -20.50 3.75 9.06
CA LYS A 49 -20.75 4.17 10.44
C LYS A 49 -19.38 4.46 11.08
N HIS A 50 -18.93 5.70 11.09
CA HIS A 50 -17.77 6.11 11.89
C HIS A 50 -18.24 6.77 13.19
N VAL A 51 -17.98 6.09 14.30
CA VAL A 51 -18.36 6.47 15.67
C VAL A 51 -17.31 7.42 16.29
N ASP A 52 -17.76 8.63 16.64
CA ASP A 52 -17.47 9.47 17.83
C ASP A 52 -16.06 9.84 18.34
N LYS A 53 -14.94 9.64 17.63
CA LYS A 53 -13.62 9.91 18.25
C LYS A 53 -12.99 11.32 18.08
N TRP A 54 -13.64 12.29 17.43
CA TRP A 54 -12.91 13.50 16.94
C TRP A 54 -13.37 14.87 17.48
N MET A 55 -14.27 14.92 18.46
CA MET A 55 -14.87 16.20 18.90
C MET A 55 -13.97 17.09 19.78
N ASN A 56 -12.82 16.62 20.28
CA ASN A 56 -12.09 17.33 21.36
C ASN A 56 -10.62 17.67 21.09
N HIS A 57 -10.27 18.18 19.91
CA HIS A 57 -8.98 18.89 19.74
C HIS A 57 -9.19 20.31 19.18
N LYS A 58 -8.95 21.32 20.03
CA LYS A 58 -8.83 22.71 19.62
C LYS A 58 -7.58 22.87 18.73
N LYS A 59 -7.77 22.87 17.40
CA LYS A 59 -6.71 23.13 16.42
C LYS A 59 -6.41 24.63 16.36
N ARG A 60 -5.11 24.98 16.33
CA ARG A 60 -4.65 26.29 15.84
C ARG A 60 -5.14 26.45 14.40
N VAL A 61 -5.91 27.50 14.15
CA VAL A 61 -6.41 27.83 12.82
C VAL A 61 -5.30 28.57 12.06
N GLN A 62 -4.69 27.88 11.10
CA GLN A 62 -3.88 28.54 10.08
C GLN A 62 -4.81 28.91 8.92
N ASN A 63 -4.65 30.11 8.36
CA ASN A 63 -5.50 30.56 7.26
C ASN A 63 -5.34 29.64 6.03
N PRO A 64 -6.45 29.20 5.40
CA PRO A 64 -6.40 28.29 4.27
C PRO A 64 -5.65 28.90 3.09
N GLN A 65 -4.76 28.11 2.49
CA GLN A 65 -4.20 28.43 1.18
C GLN A 65 -4.97 27.66 0.11
N ASP A 66 -5.48 28.37 -0.91
CA ASP A 66 -6.03 27.71 -2.09
C ASP A 66 -4.92 26.95 -2.82
N MET A 67 -5.00 25.63 -2.79
CA MET A 67 -4.03 24.75 -3.43
C MET A 67 -4.62 24.15 -4.69
N SER A 68 -4.03 24.49 -5.84
CA SER A 68 -4.38 23.85 -7.11
C SER A 68 -4.03 22.36 -7.08
N ARG A 69 -4.75 21.55 -7.88
CA ARG A 69 -4.44 20.11 -8.05
C ARG A 69 -2.99 19.86 -8.46
N ASN A 70 -2.41 20.75 -9.26
CA ASN A 70 -1.01 20.67 -9.68
C ASN A 70 -0.04 20.88 -8.52
N ARG A 71 -0.31 21.84 -7.62
CA ARG A 71 0.53 22.06 -6.43
C ARG A 71 0.46 20.88 -5.46
N CYS A 72 -0.75 20.34 -5.24
CA CYS A 72 -0.93 19.14 -4.42
C CYS A 72 -0.17 17.93 -4.97
N LYS A 73 -0.13 17.77 -6.29
CA LYS A 73 0.64 16.71 -6.94
C LYS A 73 2.14 16.85 -6.68
N VAL A 74 2.70 18.05 -6.85
CA VAL A 74 4.14 18.30 -6.59
C VAL A 74 4.49 18.02 -5.13
N GLU A 75 3.68 18.50 -4.18
CA GLU A 75 3.93 18.29 -2.76
C GLU A 75 3.75 16.84 -2.33
N ALA A 76 2.77 16.12 -2.90
CA ALA A 76 2.59 14.69 -2.66
C ALA A 76 3.81 13.89 -3.10
N LEU A 77 4.38 14.21 -4.27
CA LEU A 77 5.58 13.55 -4.78
C LEU A 77 6.81 13.86 -3.93
N ALA A 78 6.99 15.11 -3.52
CA ALA A 78 8.07 15.50 -2.62
C ALA A 78 7.99 14.74 -1.27
N LYS A 79 6.78 14.65 -0.69
CA LYS A 79 6.54 13.90 0.56
C LYS A 79 6.70 12.40 0.39
N ARG A 80 6.38 11.86 -0.79
CA ARG A 80 6.60 10.43 -1.10
C ARG A 80 8.09 10.08 -1.11
N ARG A 81 8.96 10.97 -1.59
CA ARG A 81 10.43 10.77 -1.60
C ARG A 81 11.00 10.57 -0.18
N VAL A 82 10.40 11.22 0.81
CA VAL A 82 10.76 11.07 2.24
C VAL A 82 9.91 10.03 2.98
N ARG A 83 9.25 9.12 2.25
CA ARG A 83 8.46 7.98 2.78
C ARG A 83 7.29 8.34 3.70
N ILE A 84 6.75 9.56 3.61
CA ILE A 84 5.51 9.90 4.33
C ILE A 84 4.37 9.01 3.82
N GLN A 85 3.53 8.53 4.73
CA GLN A 85 2.41 7.68 4.33
C GLN A 85 1.30 8.51 3.65
N PRO A 86 0.59 7.95 2.65
CA PRO A 86 -0.52 8.65 2.00
C PRO A 86 -1.61 9.12 2.96
N SER A 87 -1.83 8.43 4.09
CA SER A 87 -2.72 8.86 5.18
C SER A 87 -2.26 10.18 5.81
N GLN A 88 -0.98 10.29 6.12
CA GLN A 88 -0.36 11.49 6.70
C GLN A 88 -0.36 12.64 5.69
N MET A 89 -0.10 12.36 4.41
CA MET A 89 -0.21 13.37 3.35
C MET A 89 -1.64 13.93 3.26
N MET A 90 -2.65 13.06 3.27
CA MET A 90 -4.06 13.47 3.23
C MET A 90 -4.43 14.33 4.45
N SER A 91 -3.95 14.00 5.65
CA SER A 91 -4.16 14.84 6.84
C SER A 91 -3.53 16.22 6.65
N TRP A 92 -2.29 16.27 6.20
CA TRP A 92 -1.57 17.52 5.99
C TRP A 92 -2.23 18.41 4.94
N PHE A 93 -2.70 17.82 3.84
CA PHE A 93 -3.46 18.54 2.83
C PHE A 93 -4.80 19.07 3.36
N ALA A 94 -5.49 18.29 4.20
CA ALA A 94 -6.72 18.73 4.85
C ALA A 94 -6.47 19.87 5.84
N ASP A 95 -5.35 19.84 6.56
CA ASP A 95 -4.96 20.92 7.48
C ASP A 95 -4.66 22.23 6.73
N LEU A 96 -4.10 22.17 5.51
CA LEU A 96 -3.87 23.34 4.66
C LEU A 96 -5.15 23.90 4.00
N GLY A 97 -6.10 23.03 3.68
CA GLY A 97 -7.32 23.37 2.92
C GLY A 97 -8.58 23.60 3.76
N CYS A 98 -8.46 23.73 5.09
CA CYS A 98 -9.60 23.84 6.03
C CYS A 98 -10.55 22.62 6.06
N GLY A 99 -10.02 21.41 5.93
CA GLY A 99 -10.74 20.15 6.15
C GLY A 99 -10.94 19.31 4.88
N PHE A 100 -11.20 18.02 5.09
CA PHE A 100 -11.36 17.04 4.00
C PHE A 100 -12.51 17.36 3.05
N GLU A 101 -13.51 18.11 3.50
CA GLU A 101 -14.70 18.46 2.72
C GLU A 101 -14.44 19.53 1.65
N LYS A 102 -13.41 20.36 1.85
CA LYS A 102 -13.00 21.40 0.88
C LYS A 102 -11.99 20.88 -0.14
N PHE A 103 -11.63 19.60 -0.06
CA PHE A 103 -10.56 19.01 -0.84
C PHE A 103 -11.09 18.31 -2.10
N SER A 104 -10.60 18.71 -3.27
CA SER A 104 -11.14 18.27 -4.57
C SER A 104 -10.70 16.87 -5.01
N PHE A 105 -9.98 16.11 -4.16
CA PHE A 105 -9.52 14.76 -4.46
C PHE A 105 -9.46 13.85 -3.23
N ARG A 106 -9.75 12.56 -3.42
CA ARG A 106 -9.79 11.54 -2.36
C ARG A 106 -8.40 10.94 -2.13
N LYS A 107 -8.26 10.20 -1.02
CA LYS A 107 -7.08 9.33 -0.79
C LYS A 107 -6.84 8.37 -1.97
N LYS A 108 -7.91 7.86 -2.59
CA LYS A 108 -7.80 7.01 -3.79
C LYS A 108 -7.20 7.75 -4.97
N ASP A 109 -7.56 9.02 -5.16
CA ASP A 109 -7.03 9.85 -6.24
C ASP A 109 -5.55 10.19 -5.99
N LEU A 110 -5.17 10.46 -4.73
CA LEU A 110 -3.76 10.58 -4.33
C LEU A 110 -2.97 9.31 -4.64
N LEU A 111 -3.51 8.13 -4.28
CA LEU A 111 -2.88 6.84 -4.55
C LEU A 111 -2.76 6.59 -6.06
N ASN A 112 -3.81 6.85 -6.83
CA ASN A 112 -3.80 6.73 -8.28
C ASN A 112 -2.78 7.68 -8.92
N MET A 113 -2.68 8.92 -8.46
CA MET A 113 -1.66 9.85 -8.95
C MET A 113 -0.24 9.38 -8.65
N LEU A 114 0.01 8.91 -7.42
CA LEU A 114 1.30 8.34 -7.05
C LEU A 114 1.62 7.09 -7.89
N GLN A 115 0.61 6.27 -8.17
CA GLN A 115 0.74 5.07 -9.00
C GLN A 115 1.03 5.42 -10.47
N ILE A 116 0.36 6.42 -11.04
CA ILE A 116 0.62 6.90 -12.40
C ILE A 116 2.06 7.38 -12.55
N GLU A 117 2.60 8.09 -11.55
CA GLU A 117 4.01 8.51 -11.61
C GLU A 117 4.98 7.32 -11.47
N VAL A 118 4.63 6.29 -10.70
CA VAL A 118 5.40 5.04 -10.67
C VAL A 118 5.34 4.32 -12.03
N ILE A 119 4.18 4.30 -12.68
CA ILE A 119 3.97 3.69 -14.01
C ILE A 119 4.73 4.47 -15.09
N LYS A 120 4.71 5.80 -15.07
CA LYS A 120 5.47 6.63 -16.02
C LYS A 120 6.97 6.43 -15.94
N ILE A 121 7.49 6.18 -14.74
CA ILE A 121 8.90 5.79 -14.56
C ILE A 121 9.18 4.42 -15.17
N ALA A 122 8.18 3.54 -15.22
CA ALA A 122 8.28 2.18 -15.78
C ALA A 122 8.00 2.09 -17.30
N GLU A 123 7.57 3.17 -17.97
CA GLU A 123 7.31 3.20 -19.43
C GLU A 123 8.59 3.37 -20.29
N ILE A 124 9.75 3.53 -19.67
CA ILE A 124 11.08 3.45 -20.33
C ILE A 124 11.53 1.99 -20.15
N GLU A 125 11.92 1.30 -21.23
CA GLU A 125 12.34 -0.13 -21.26
C GLU A 125 12.59 -0.74 -19.87
N ASP A 126 11.60 -1.49 -19.39
CA ASP A 126 11.28 -1.72 -17.96
C ASP A 126 12.49 -2.21 -17.13
N ALA A 127 13.35 -3.04 -17.74
CA ALA A 127 14.58 -3.55 -17.11
C ALA A 127 15.66 -2.47 -16.95
N ASN A 128 15.97 -1.76 -18.03
CA ASN A 128 17.05 -0.78 -18.08
C ASN A 128 16.73 0.44 -17.19
N ALA A 129 15.48 0.90 -17.22
CA ALA A 129 15.05 2.02 -16.37
C ALA A 129 15.17 1.69 -14.87
N VAL A 130 14.83 0.45 -14.47
CA VAL A 130 14.99 0.01 -13.07
C VAL A 130 16.47 -0.06 -12.68
N ILE A 131 17.32 -0.59 -13.54
CA ILE A 131 18.78 -0.66 -13.30
C ILE A 131 19.35 0.75 -13.19
N GLU A 132 19.08 1.63 -14.15
CA GLU A 132 19.53 3.04 -14.14
C GLU A 132 19.04 3.78 -12.90
N TYR A 133 17.78 3.58 -12.50
CA TYR A 133 17.23 4.17 -11.29
C TYR A 133 18.04 3.78 -10.06
N PHE A 134 18.39 2.50 -9.90
CA PHE A 134 19.15 2.06 -8.74
C PHE A 134 20.62 2.44 -8.82
N GLU A 135 21.23 2.46 -10.00
CA GLU A 135 22.58 2.99 -10.18
C GLU A 135 22.64 4.49 -9.83
N ALA A 136 21.68 5.29 -10.32
CA ALA A 136 21.55 6.68 -9.91
C ALA A 136 21.33 6.81 -8.38
N LYS A 137 20.63 5.87 -7.75
CA LYS A 137 20.41 5.88 -6.31
C LYS A 137 21.67 5.60 -5.48
N ARG A 138 22.67 4.89 -6.03
CA ARG A 138 23.96 4.66 -5.35
C ARG A 138 24.68 5.96 -5.03
N THR A 139 24.47 7.01 -5.82
CA THR A 139 25.03 8.34 -5.55
C THR A 139 24.56 8.93 -4.22
N ASN A 140 23.34 8.58 -3.79
CA ASN A 140 22.74 9.05 -2.53
C ASN A 140 22.82 8.01 -1.40
N ASP A 141 23.12 6.75 -1.72
CA ASP A 141 23.26 5.65 -0.78
C ASP A 141 24.46 4.78 -1.18
N LEU A 142 25.65 5.15 -0.71
CA LEU A 142 26.90 4.43 -0.98
C LEU A 142 26.88 2.98 -0.47
N GLY A 143 26.02 2.68 0.51
CA GLY A 143 25.84 1.32 1.01
C GLY A 143 24.77 0.53 0.24
N LEU A 144 24.17 1.05 -0.82
CA LEU A 144 23.26 0.28 -1.66
C LEU A 144 24.00 -0.92 -2.29
N TYR A 145 23.58 -2.13 -1.90
CA TYR A 145 23.97 -3.37 -2.55
C TYR A 145 22.90 -3.74 -3.56
N MET A 146 23.29 -3.94 -4.81
CA MET A 146 22.40 -4.38 -5.88
C MET A 146 23.10 -5.41 -6.76
N LYS A 147 22.35 -6.46 -7.09
CA LYS A 147 22.71 -7.48 -8.06
C LYS A 147 21.51 -7.77 -8.93
N TYR A 148 21.75 -8.08 -10.20
CA TYR A 148 20.69 -8.42 -11.14
C TYR A 148 21.20 -9.40 -12.17
N ALA A 149 20.28 -10.12 -12.81
CA ALA A 149 20.55 -10.96 -13.98
C ALA A 149 19.54 -10.64 -15.07
N THR A 150 20.00 -10.69 -16.32
CA THR A 150 19.17 -10.46 -17.52
C THR A 150 19.16 -11.70 -18.41
N ASP A 151 18.08 -11.88 -19.15
CA ASP A 151 17.98 -12.92 -20.18
C ASP A 151 18.83 -12.56 -21.41
N LYS A 152 18.81 -13.43 -22.43
CA LYS A 152 19.52 -13.23 -23.70
C LYS A 152 19.02 -12.02 -24.51
N ASN A 153 17.85 -11.49 -24.19
CA ASN A 153 17.21 -10.36 -24.83
C ASN A 153 17.32 -9.08 -23.97
N ASN A 154 18.16 -9.08 -22.93
CA ASN A 154 18.34 -7.99 -21.97
C ASN A 154 17.10 -7.66 -21.11
N HIS A 155 16.15 -8.58 -20.97
CA HIS A 155 15.07 -8.43 -20.00
C HIS A 155 15.55 -8.82 -18.60
N LEU A 156 15.09 -8.10 -17.58
CA LEU A 156 15.42 -8.37 -16.18
C LEU A 156 14.77 -9.69 -15.72
N GLU A 157 15.58 -10.71 -15.44
CA GLU A 157 15.11 -11.97 -14.87
C GLU A 157 15.13 -11.94 -13.34
N ASN A 158 16.16 -11.32 -12.78
CA ASN A 158 16.43 -11.33 -11.34
C ASN A 158 16.94 -9.97 -10.86
N LEU A 159 16.49 -9.57 -9.68
CA LEU A 159 16.97 -8.37 -9.00
C LEU A 159 17.00 -8.61 -7.49
N PHE A 160 18.17 -8.45 -6.90
CA PHE A 160 18.36 -8.38 -5.47
C PHE A 160 18.85 -6.97 -5.08
N ARG A 161 18.24 -6.38 -4.05
CA ARG A 161 18.67 -5.08 -3.53
C ARG A 161 18.61 -5.02 -2.00
N ALA A 162 19.60 -4.39 -1.41
CA ALA A 162 19.63 -4.04 0.01
C ALA A 162 20.22 -2.64 0.18
N ASN A 163 19.39 -1.67 0.54
CA ASN A 163 19.85 -0.30 0.83
C ASN A 163 20.50 -0.23 2.22
N SER A 164 21.24 0.84 2.51
CA SER A 164 21.93 0.98 3.82
C SER A 164 21.00 0.82 5.01
N ARG A 165 19.79 1.37 4.93
CA ARG A 165 18.81 1.30 6.00
C ARG A 165 18.35 -0.14 6.25
N ASN A 166 18.01 -0.88 5.19
CA ASN A 166 17.61 -2.28 5.30
C ASN A 166 18.72 -3.14 5.88
N LYS A 167 19.97 -2.91 5.50
CA LYS A 167 21.12 -3.63 6.05
C LYS A 167 21.32 -3.34 7.55
N ILE A 168 21.16 -2.08 7.97
CA ILE A 168 21.23 -1.72 9.39
C ILE A 168 20.08 -2.36 10.16
N ASP A 169 18.84 -2.20 9.68
CA ASP A 169 17.67 -2.79 10.33
C ASP A 169 17.82 -4.33 10.41
N TYR A 170 18.33 -4.97 9.36
CA TYR A 170 18.60 -6.40 9.34
C TYR A 170 19.70 -6.83 10.32
N ALA A 171 20.73 -6.02 10.55
CA ALA A 171 21.75 -6.33 11.54
C ALA A 171 21.15 -6.49 12.95
N TYR A 172 20.14 -5.68 13.29
CA TYR A 172 19.43 -5.74 14.57
C TYR A 172 18.32 -6.79 14.63
N PHE A 173 17.56 -6.97 13.55
CA PHE A 173 16.32 -7.76 13.56
C PHE A 173 16.36 -9.03 12.70
N GLY A 174 17.47 -9.30 12.01
CA GLY A 174 17.58 -10.37 11.01
C GLY A 174 17.70 -11.80 11.54
N ASP A 175 17.61 -12.02 12.85
CA ASP A 175 17.64 -13.38 13.43
C ASP A 175 16.41 -14.20 13.04
N VAL A 176 15.27 -13.53 12.84
CA VAL A 176 14.01 -14.14 12.39
C VAL A 176 13.55 -13.44 11.12
N VAL A 177 13.38 -14.19 10.03
CA VAL A 177 12.99 -13.65 8.72
C VAL A 177 11.75 -14.34 8.22
N ALA A 178 10.78 -13.55 7.75
CA ALA A 178 9.61 -14.08 7.05
C ALA A 178 9.83 -14.00 5.53
N PHE A 179 9.68 -15.12 4.83
CA PHE A 179 9.57 -15.17 3.37
C PHE A 179 8.11 -15.36 3.00
N ASP A 180 7.55 -14.41 2.27
CA ASP A 180 6.18 -14.46 1.79
C ASP A 180 6.21 -14.38 0.26
N THR A 181 5.73 -15.43 -0.40
CA THR A 181 5.61 -15.47 -1.87
C THR A 181 4.25 -15.01 -2.36
N THR A 182 3.30 -14.82 -1.44
CA THR A 182 1.99 -14.27 -1.75
C THR A 182 2.05 -12.74 -1.78
N TYR A 183 2.79 -12.18 -2.75
CA TYR A 183 2.78 -10.74 -2.98
C TYR A 183 1.40 -10.29 -3.50
N ASN A 184 0.46 -10.11 -2.58
CA ASN A 184 -0.75 -9.33 -2.81
C ASN A 184 -1.47 -8.81 -1.55
N ASN A 185 -0.92 -8.99 -0.34
CA ASN A 185 -1.60 -8.52 0.86
C ASN A 185 -0.77 -7.48 1.61
N LYS A 186 -1.35 -6.27 1.73
CA LYS A 186 -0.87 -5.13 2.54
C LYS A 186 -0.79 -5.42 4.05
N CYS A 187 -0.69 -6.68 4.47
CA CYS A 187 -0.88 -7.12 5.84
C CYS A 187 0.37 -7.06 6.70
N TYR A 188 1.55 -6.87 6.10
CA TYR A 188 2.78 -6.70 6.85
C TYR A 188 3.22 -5.24 6.78
N ASP A 189 2.79 -4.42 7.75
CA ASP A 189 3.33 -3.06 7.99
C ASP A 189 4.82 -3.09 8.44
N LEU A 190 5.46 -4.26 8.37
CA LEU A 190 6.78 -4.59 8.93
C LEU A 190 7.59 -5.53 8.02
N SER A 191 7.45 -5.43 6.70
CA SER A 191 8.35 -6.19 5.81
C SER A 191 9.77 -5.59 5.85
N LEU A 192 10.65 -6.19 6.66
CA LEU A 192 12.08 -5.83 6.74
C LEU A 192 12.84 -6.23 5.45
N LEU A 193 12.37 -7.27 4.77
CA LEU A 193 12.92 -7.78 3.52
C LEU A 193 11.78 -8.40 2.69
N VAL A 194 11.65 -7.99 1.42
CA VAL A 194 10.68 -8.56 0.48
C VAL A 194 11.44 -9.17 -0.67
N PHE A 195 11.21 -10.46 -0.89
CA PHE A 195 11.78 -11.23 -1.98
C PHE A 195 10.70 -11.36 -3.07
N VAL A 196 10.94 -10.73 -4.23
CA VAL A 196 10.02 -10.78 -5.37
C VAL A 196 10.74 -11.51 -6.50
N GLY A 197 10.24 -12.70 -6.86
CA GLY A 197 10.83 -13.51 -7.91
C GLY A 197 9.89 -14.63 -8.35
N LYS A 198 10.18 -15.22 -9.51
CA LYS A 198 9.54 -16.45 -9.97
C LYS A 198 10.09 -17.63 -9.18
N HIS A 199 9.29 -18.69 -9.01
CA HIS A 199 9.65 -19.90 -8.25
C HIS A 199 11.06 -20.43 -8.56
N ASP A 200 11.50 -20.37 -9.82
CA ASP A 200 12.79 -20.93 -10.25
C ASP A 200 14.01 -20.10 -9.80
N ASN A 201 13.79 -18.88 -9.28
CA ASN A 201 14.85 -17.90 -9.05
C ASN A 201 15.19 -17.67 -7.57
N PHE A 202 14.52 -18.37 -6.65
CA PHE A 202 14.76 -18.21 -5.21
C PHE A 202 16.17 -18.63 -4.80
N VAL A 203 16.78 -19.60 -5.49
CA VAL A 203 18.16 -20.03 -5.21
C VAL A 203 19.14 -18.90 -5.46
N TRP A 204 19.05 -18.25 -6.63
CA TRP A 204 19.89 -17.09 -6.95
C TRP A 204 19.70 -15.97 -5.93
N MET A 205 18.46 -15.69 -5.58
CA MET A 205 18.10 -14.62 -4.66
C MET A 205 18.60 -14.84 -3.23
N LEU A 206 18.50 -16.07 -2.71
CA LEU A 206 19.06 -16.44 -1.40
C LEU A 206 20.59 -16.40 -1.39
N ASN A 207 21.23 -16.79 -2.50
CA ASN A 207 22.69 -16.66 -2.64
C ASN A 207 23.12 -15.20 -2.63
N GLU A 208 22.45 -14.31 -3.36
CA GLU A 208 22.77 -12.88 -3.33
C GLU A 208 22.48 -12.23 -1.96
N PHE A 209 21.46 -12.72 -1.26
CA PHE A 209 21.21 -12.37 0.13
C PHE A 209 22.40 -12.72 1.03
N LEU A 210 22.97 -13.94 0.91
CA LEU A 210 24.15 -14.36 1.67
C LEU A 210 25.44 -13.64 1.24
N ASN A 211 25.57 -13.30 -0.05
CA ASN A 211 26.71 -12.55 -0.59
C ASN A 211 26.73 -11.09 -0.13
N CYS A 212 25.58 -10.56 0.29
CA CYS A 212 25.51 -9.23 0.85
C CYS A 212 26.15 -9.21 2.24
N LYS A 213 27.41 -8.77 2.33
CA LYS A 213 28.26 -8.79 3.56
C LYS A 213 27.63 -8.23 4.85
N SER A 214 26.56 -7.43 4.76
CA SER A 214 25.85 -6.88 5.93
C SER A 214 24.62 -7.71 6.35
N MET A 215 24.33 -8.81 5.67
CA MET A 215 23.21 -9.69 5.94
C MET A 215 23.75 -10.97 6.61
N LYS A 216 23.48 -11.12 7.90
CA LYS A 216 23.77 -12.37 8.63
C LYS A 216 22.83 -13.49 8.16
N LYS A 217 23.27 -14.74 8.30
CA LYS A 217 22.38 -15.90 8.13
C LYS A 217 21.30 -15.86 9.23
N PRO A 218 20.00 -16.00 8.89
CA PRO A 218 18.94 -16.03 9.90
C PRO A 218 18.99 -17.32 10.73
N ILE A 219 18.49 -17.25 11.96
CA ILE A 219 18.34 -18.41 12.86
C ILE A 219 17.03 -19.14 12.55
N LEU A 220 15.98 -18.36 12.28
CA LEU A 220 14.62 -18.84 12.02
C LEU A 220 14.07 -18.19 10.76
N VAL A 221 13.56 -19.02 9.86
CA VAL A 221 12.83 -18.62 8.66
C VAL A 221 11.39 -19.07 8.75
N VAL A 222 10.48 -18.12 8.57
CA VAL A 222 9.03 -18.36 8.57
C VAL A 222 8.50 -18.20 7.15
N THR A 223 7.78 -19.18 6.61
CA THR A 223 7.24 -19.11 5.24
C THR A 223 5.74 -19.35 5.17
N ASP A 224 5.11 -19.04 4.04
CA ASP A 224 3.70 -19.33 3.75
C ASP A 224 3.38 -20.82 3.49
N GLY A 225 4.40 -21.68 3.50
CA GLY A 225 4.27 -23.11 3.21
C GLY A 225 4.48 -23.49 1.75
N ASP A 226 4.98 -22.58 0.91
CA ASP A 226 5.37 -22.89 -0.47
C ASP A 226 6.47 -23.97 -0.51
N ARG A 227 6.23 -25.02 -1.30
CA ARG A 227 7.15 -26.17 -1.42
C ARG A 227 8.46 -25.78 -2.08
N VAL A 228 8.44 -24.89 -3.06
CA VAL A 228 9.66 -24.46 -3.77
C VAL A 228 10.55 -23.68 -2.83
N ILE A 229 10.00 -22.77 -2.01
CA ILE A 229 10.78 -22.09 -0.97
C ILE A 229 11.37 -23.10 0.00
N HIS A 230 10.59 -24.09 0.48
CA HIS A 230 11.09 -25.10 1.40
C HIS A 230 12.35 -25.80 0.86
N PHE A 231 12.28 -26.34 -0.35
CA PHE A 231 13.44 -26.99 -0.98
C PHE A 231 14.61 -26.02 -1.24
N THR A 232 14.31 -24.76 -1.55
CA THR A 232 15.32 -23.72 -1.76
C THR A 232 16.04 -23.36 -0.44
N LEU A 233 15.32 -23.32 0.68
CA LEU A 233 15.90 -23.07 1.99
C LEU A 233 16.81 -24.23 2.42
N GLU A 234 16.36 -25.48 2.23
CA GLU A 234 17.17 -26.66 2.55
C GLU A 234 18.45 -26.74 1.70
N SER A 235 18.44 -26.22 0.48
CA SER A 235 19.63 -26.24 -0.39
C SER A 235 20.58 -25.08 -0.17
N VAL A 236 20.10 -23.88 0.18
CA VAL A 236 20.93 -22.65 0.29
C VAL A 236 21.19 -22.23 1.73
N LEU A 237 20.18 -22.31 2.60
CA LEU A 237 20.26 -21.91 4.01
C LEU A 237 20.31 -23.14 4.92
N LEU A 238 21.36 -23.95 4.77
CA LEU A 238 21.61 -25.15 5.59
C LEU A 238 21.44 -24.84 7.09
N GLU A 239 20.90 -25.76 7.89
CA GLU A 239 20.76 -25.60 9.36
C GLU A 239 19.84 -24.46 9.85
N VAL A 240 19.11 -23.77 8.96
CA VAL A 240 18.13 -22.78 9.41
C VAL A 240 16.92 -23.47 10.02
N ASN A 241 16.38 -22.93 11.12
CA ASN A 241 15.10 -23.42 11.61
C ASN A 241 14.01 -22.93 10.66
N HIS A 242 13.31 -23.83 10.00
CA HIS A 242 12.18 -23.48 9.14
C HIS A 242 10.85 -23.72 9.85
N ARG A 243 9.94 -22.73 9.79
CA ARG A 243 8.58 -22.82 10.33
C ARG A 243 7.57 -22.31 9.31
N ILE A 244 6.36 -22.85 9.36
CA ILE A 244 5.24 -22.33 8.59
C ILE A 244 4.56 -21.21 9.38
N CYS A 245 4.25 -20.12 8.69
CA CYS A 245 3.59 -18.94 9.24
C CYS A 245 2.21 -19.30 9.80
N VAL A 246 2.00 -19.08 11.10
CA VAL A 246 0.73 -19.33 11.79
C VAL A 246 -0.44 -18.62 11.10
N TRP A 247 -0.23 -17.39 10.59
CA TRP A 247 -1.27 -16.67 9.87
C TRP A 247 -1.72 -17.40 8.60
N HIS A 248 -0.78 -17.94 7.81
CA HIS A 248 -1.09 -18.71 6.61
C HIS A 248 -1.81 -20.02 6.96
N ILE A 249 -1.39 -20.70 8.02
CA ILE A 249 -2.08 -21.89 8.54
C ILE A 249 -3.53 -21.56 8.91
N LEU A 250 -3.73 -20.50 9.72
CA LEU A 250 -5.05 -20.06 10.15
C LEU A 250 -5.94 -19.66 8.97
N LYS A 251 -5.38 -18.94 7.99
CA LYS A 251 -6.10 -18.53 6.78
C LYS A 251 -6.56 -19.75 5.99
N ASN A 252 -5.68 -20.72 5.78
CA ASN A 252 -6.01 -21.96 5.08
C ASN A 252 -7.06 -22.78 5.82
N VAL A 253 -6.97 -22.87 7.15
CA VAL A 253 -7.95 -23.59 7.97
C VAL A 253 -9.33 -22.92 7.90
N VAL A 254 -9.40 -21.60 8.02
CA VAL A 254 -10.67 -20.86 7.93
C VAL A 254 -11.31 -20.99 6.55
N SER A 255 -10.53 -21.07 5.47
CA SER A 255 -11.09 -21.18 4.12
C SER A 255 -11.59 -22.58 3.76
N HIS A 256 -11.04 -23.64 4.38
CA HIS A 256 -11.37 -25.04 4.02
C HIS A 256 -12.15 -25.81 5.09
N ILE A 257 -12.15 -25.35 6.35
CA ILE A 257 -12.92 -25.96 7.44
C ILE A 257 -14.11 -25.08 7.76
N HIS A 258 -15.32 -25.56 7.48
CA HIS A 258 -16.55 -24.82 7.74
C HIS A 258 -17.22 -25.15 9.09
N LYS A 259 -16.74 -26.19 9.79
CA LYS A 259 -17.24 -26.57 11.11
C LYS A 259 -16.72 -25.62 12.18
N VAL A 260 -17.63 -24.85 12.78
CA VAL A 260 -17.31 -23.80 13.77
C VAL A 260 -16.61 -24.37 15.01
N GLU A 261 -17.05 -25.53 15.50
CA GLU A 261 -16.46 -26.19 16.68
C GLU A 261 -15.00 -26.61 16.41
N THR A 262 -14.73 -27.18 15.24
CA THR A 262 -13.38 -27.58 14.81
C THR A 262 -12.48 -26.36 14.64
N LEU A 263 -12.97 -25.27 14.05
CA LEU A 263 -12.24 -24.01 13.93
C LEU A 263 -11.90 -23.41 15.30
N GLN A 264 -12.83 -23.44 16.25
CA GLN A 264 -12.61 -22.94 17.60
C GLN A 264 -11.60 -23.80 18.36
N ALA A 265 -11.70 -25.12 18.27
CA ALA A 265 -10.72 -26.04 18.85
C ALA A 265 -9.32 -25.80 18.26
N PHE A 266 -9.22 -25.70 16.93
CA PHE A 266 -7.94 -25.43 16.25
C PHE A 266 -7.30 -24.12 16.70
N LYS A 267 -8.09 -23.03 16.79
CA LYS A 267 -7.61 -21.72 17.27
C LYS A 267 -7.14 -21.72 18.73
N ARG A 268 -7.59 -22.67 19.56
CA ARG A 268 -7.13 -22.81 20.96
C ARG A 268 -5.79 -23.56 21.08
N CYS A 269 -5.42 -24.34 20.07
CA CYS A 269 -4.19 -25.15 20.06
C CYS A 269 -2.98 -24.44 19.44
N MET A 270 -3.21 -23.31 18.76
CA MET A 270 -2.18 -22.49 18.10
C MET A 270 -1.82 -21.28 18.96
#